data_AF-A0A7Y7LRL0-F1
#
_entry.id   AF-A0A7Y7LRL0-F1
#
_cell.length_a   1.000
_cell.length_b   1.000
_cell.length_c   1.000
_cell.angle_alpha   90.00
_cell.angle_beta   90.00
_cell.angle_gamma   90.00
#
_symmetry.space_group_name_H-M   'P 1'
#
loop_
_entity.id
_entity.type
_entity.pdbx_description
1 polymer ?
#
loop_
_entity_poly.entity_id
_entity_poly.type
_entity_poly.pdbx_seq_one_letter_code
_entity_poly.pdbx_strand_id
1 'polypeptide(L)'
;MRAGLLVALWLCATTLHGVAEAAEGVLVTNVAPGALPGDAINLGQLDQAGAALRDVERIAYSGTAMAAAMTAAYVPALQPGEKAIGLAMGSYKGYAATSLGFRAMSDDGRMAWGMTVANAGRDWGFNAGIGWKLPRSAHER
;
A
#
# COMPACT_ATOMS: atom_id res chain seq x y z
N MET A 1 -45.98 -31.39 48.00
CA MET A 1 -44.62 -31.15 48.53
C MET A 1 -43.63 -31.14 47.38
N ARG A 2 -42.80 -30.09 47.30
CA ARG A 2 -41.51 -30.05 46.60
C ARG A 2 -41.51 -29.96 45.06
N ALA A 3 -42.16 -28.91 44.55
CA ALA A 3 -41.67 -28.18 43.38
C ALA A 3 -40.65 -27.13 43.85
N GLY A 4 -39.52 -26.96 43.16
CA GLY A 4 -38.74 -25.72 43.23
C GLY A 4 -37.25 -25.79 43.58
N LEU A 5 -36.70 -26.90 44.09
CA LEU A 5 -35.32 -26.86 44.64
C LEU A 5 -34.18 -27.22 43.65
N LEU A 6 -34.48 -27.76 42.47
CA LEU A 6 -33.43 -28.31 41.57
C LEU A 6 -33.02 -27.39 40.41
N VAL A 7 -33.75 -26.30 40.14
CA VAL A 7 -33.39 -25.34 39.06
C VAL A 7 -32.54 -24.18 39.56
N ALA A 8 -32.54 -23.90 40.87
CA ALA A 8 -31.76 -22.81 41.46
C ALA A 8 -30.24 -23.06 41.49
N LEU A 9 -29.79 -24.32 41.34
CA LEU A 9 -28.37 -24.67 41.45
C LEU A 9 -27.57 -24.51 40.15
N TRP A 10 -28.23 -24.32 39.00
CA TRP A 10 -27.55 -24.21 37.70
C TRP A 10 -27.31 -22.77 37.25
N LEU A 11 -27.83 -21.77 37.96
CA LEU A 11 -27.76 -20.36 37.56
C LEU A 11 -26.62 -19.55 38.22
N CYS A 12 -25.76 -20.17 39.03
CA CYS A 12 -24.67 -19.46 39.74
C CYS A 12 -23.25 -19.79 39.25
N ALA A 13 -23.07 -20.57 38.18
CA ALA A 13 -21.74 -20.99 37.73
C ALA A 13 -21.10 -20.11 36.63
N THR A 14 -21.77 -19.03 36.18
CA THR A 14 -21.35 -18.33 34.94
C THR A 14 -21.11 -16.83 35.11
N THR A 15 -20.63 -16.38 36.26
CA THR A 15 -20.10 -15.00 36.41
C THR A 15 -18.90 -14.95 37.35
N LEU A 16 -17.89 -15.79 37.07
CA LEU A 16 -16.53 -15.53 37.53
C LEU A 16 -15.56 -15.55 36.34
N HIS A 17 -15.94 -14.89 35.24
CA HIS A 17 -14.91 -14.25 34.43
C HIS A 17 -14.54 -13.02 35.22
N GLY A 18 -13.37 -13.09 35.86
CA GLY A 18 -12.81 -12.01 36.64
C GLY A 18 -13.10 -10.70 35.94
N VAL A 19 -13.86 -9.84 36.62
CA VAL A 19 -13.76 -8.43 36.39
C VAL A 19 -12.28 -8.14 36.63
N ALA A 20 -11.53 -8.08 35.54
CA ALA A 20 -10.27 -7.39 35.56
C ALA A 20 -10.66 -6.01 36.07
N GLU A 21 -10.44 -5.78 37.37
CA GLU A 21 -10.15 -4.44 37.83
C GLU A 21 -9.25 -3.86 36.74
N ALA A 22 -9.65 -2.72 36.21
CA ALA A 22 -8.72 -1.86 35.52
C ALA A 22 -7.68 -1.49 36.58
N ALA A 23 -6.73 -2.40 36.80
CA ALA A 23 -5.52 -2.12 37.52
C ALA A 23 -4.96 -0.91 36.79
N GLU A 24 -4.95 0.22 37.49
CA GLU A 24 -4.17 1.37 37.11
C GLU A 24 -2.83 0.85 36.61
N GLY A 25 -2.51 1.08 35.33
CA GLY A 25 -1.43 0.38 34.66
C GLY A 25 -0.13 0.52 35.47
N VAL A 26 0.47 -0.61 35.87
CA VAL A 26 1.75 -0.59 36.59
C VAL A 26 2.84 -0.18 35.60
N LEU A 27 3.48 0.96 35.85
CA LEU A 27 4.59 1.43 35.04
C LEU A 27 5.82 0.54 35.25
N VAL A 28 6.25 -0.16 34.20
CA VAL A 28 7.48 -0.94 34.21
C VAL A 28 8.60 -0.10 33.58
N THR A 29 9.60 0.28 34.37
CA THR A 29 10.75 1.10 33.94
C THR A 29 12.04 0.29 33.90
N ASN A 30 13.09 0.83 33.29
CA ASN A 30 14.42 0.19 33.15
C ASN A 30 14.41 -1.13 32.36
N VAL A 31 13.46 -1.28 31.43
CA VAL A 31 13.41 -2.44 30.53
C VAL A 31 14.45 -2.26 29.43
N ALA A 32 15.49 -3.11 29.45
CA ALA A 32 16.46 -3.19 28.37
C ALA A 32 15.77 -3.66 27.07
N PRO A 33 16.31 -3.31 25.89
CA PRO A 33 15.76 -3.81 24.62
C PRO A 33 15.73 -5.34 24.59
N GLY A 34 14.58 -5.93 24.27
CA GLY A 34 14.43 -7.38 24.13
C GLY A 34 15.24 -7.92 22.95
N ALA A 35 15.83 -9.11 23.11
CA ALA A 35 16.71 -9.73 22.10
C ALA A 35 16.18 -11.09 21.61
N LEU A 36 15.44 -11.83 22.44
CA LEU A 36 14.84 -13.12 22.11
C LEU A 36 13.33 -12.99 21.82
N PRO A 37 12.72 -13.93 21.07
CA PRO A 37 11.31 -13.86 20.67
C PRO A 37 10.26 -13.82 21.79
N GLY A 38 10.66 -14.13 23.03
CA GLY A 38 9.79 -14.08 24.22
C GLY A 38 10.09 -12.91 25.17
N ASP A 39 11.08 -12.07 24.85
CA ASP A 39 11.47 -10.96 25.71
C ASP A 39 10.45 -9.82 25.66
N ALA A 40 10.34 -9.09 26.77
CA ALA A 40 9.57 -7.85 26.80
C ALA A 40 10.23 -6.78 25.91
N ILE A 41 9.42 -6.05 25.15
CA ILE A 41 9.88 -4.88 24.39
C ILE A 41 9.72 -3.61 25.21
N ASN A 42 10.64 -2.66 25.02
CA ASN A 42 10.52 -1.34 25.62
C ASN A 42 9.86 -0.33 24.65
N LEU A 43 9.50 0.85 25.18
CA LEU A 43 8.88 1.91 24.38
C LEU A 43 9.76 2.40 23.23
N GLY A 44 11.10 2.35 23.38
CA GLY A 44 12.02 2.73 22.31
C GLY A 44 11.92 1.82 21.10
N GLN A 45 11.82 0.49 21.31
CA GLN A 45 11.60 -0.47 20.23
C GLN A 45 10.22 -0.29 19.59
N LEU A 46 9.19 0.02 20.39
CA LEU A 46 7.85 0.28 19.88
C LEU A 46 7.79 1.57 19.05
N ASP A 47 8.44 2.65 19.49
CA ASP A 47 8.49 3.90 18.72
C ASP A 47 9.27 3.73 17.42
N GLN A 48 10.38 2.96 17.44
CA GLN A 48 11.10 2.58 16.22
C GLN A 48 10.21 1.78 15.25
N ALA A 49 9.45 0.81 15.75
CA ALA A 49 8.48 0.08 14.93
C ALA A 49 7.39 1.01 14.37
N GLY A 50 6.88 1.93 15.19
CA GLY A 50 5.92 2.95 14.77
C GLY A 50 6.49 3.89 13.70
N ALA A 51 7.76 4.28 13.81
CA ALA A 51 8.45 5.08 12.80
C ALA A 51 8.60 4.33 11.49
N ALA A 52 9.01 3.06 11.53
CA ALA A 52 9.10 2.20 10.35
C ALA A 52 7.74 2.04 9.67
N LEU A 53 6.66 1.85 10.44
CA LEU A 53 5.30 1.75 9.91
C LEU A 53 4.84 3.04 9.23
N ARG A 54 5.12 4.22 9.82
CA ARG A 54 4.82 5.52 9.20
C ARG A 54 5.59 5.73 7.89
N ASP A 55 6.82 5.25 7.80
CA ASP A 55 7.60 5.29 6.57
C ASP A 55 7.01 4.36 5.49
N VAL A 56 6.61 3.14 5.86
CA VAL A 56 5.95 2.21 4.93
C VAL A 56 4.63 2.77 4.42
N GLU A 57 3.81 3.37 5.31
CA GLU A 57 2.55 4.03 4.94
C GLU A 57 2.80 5.15 3.92
N ARG A 58 3.79 6.01 4.20
CA ARG A 58 4.20 7.08 3.29
C ARG A 58 4.61 6.54 1.93
N ILE A 59 5.47 5.53 1.89
CA ILE A 59 5.98 4.92 0.65
C ILE A 59 4.84 4.27 -0.13
N ALA A 60 3.91 3.59 0.54
CA ALA A 60 2.77 2.94 -0.10
C ALA A 60 1.83 3.97 -0.73
N TYR A 61 1.46 5.02 0.00
CA TYR A 61 0.57 6.06 -0.52
C TYR A 61 1.24 6.94 -1.58
N SER A 62 2.51 7.30 -1.40
CA SER A 62 3.31 8.01 -2.41
C SER A 62 3.46 7.14 -3.67
N GLY A 63 3.72 5.84 -3.52
CA GLY A 63 3.78 4.86 -4.59
C GLY A 63 2.49 4.76 -5.41
N THR A 64 1.34 4.76 -4.74
CA THR A 64 0.03 4.70 -5.41
C THR A 64 -0.25 6.00 -6.18
N ALA A 65 0.06 7.16 -5.58
CA ALA A 65 -0.04 8.45 -6.25
C ALA A 65 0.89 8.53 -7.47
N MET A 66 2.13 8.02 -7.36
CA MET A 66 3.08 7.92 -8.45
C MET A 66 2.54 7.04 -9.57
N ALA A 67 2.05 5.84 -9.27
CA ALA A 67 1.48 4.95 -10.28
C ALA A 67 0.30 5.58 -11.03
N ALA A 68 -0.57 6.30 -10.30
CA ALA A 68 -1.66 7.08 -10.90
C ALA A 68 -1.13 8.18 -11.83
N ALA A 69 -0.14 8.95 -11.39
CA ALA A 69 0.51 9.97 -12.22
C ALA A 69 1.11 9.35 -13.49
N MET A 70 1.86 8.25 -13.34
CA MET A 70 2.59 7.62 -14.45
C MET A 70 1.67 7.09 -15.55
N THR A 71 0.52 6.56 -15.15
CA THR A 71 -0.51 6.08 -16.09
C THR A 71 -1.22 7.25 -16.78
N ALA A 72 -1.41 8.35 -16.05
CA ALA A 72 -2.02 9.56 -16.56
C ALA A 72 -1.09 10.41 -17.43
N ALA A 73 0.19 10.04 -17.59
CA ALA A 73 1.15 10.72 -18.46
C ALA A 73 0.61 10.75 -19.89
N TYR A 74 -0.08 11.85 -20.19
CA TYR A 74 -0.78 12.05 -21.43
C TYR A 74 0.25 12.24 -22.51
N VAL A 75 0.23 11.31 -23.46
CA VAL A 75 1.06 11.37 -24.63
C VAL A 75 0.08 11.32 -25.82
N PRO A 76 -0.01 12.40 -26.62
CA PRO A 76 -0.87 12.45 -27.79
C PRO A 76 -0.62 11.25 -28.71
N ALA A 77 -1.58 10.90 -29.57
CA ALA A 77 -1.41 9.80 -30.51
C ALA A 77 -0.19 10.04 -31.42
N LEU A 78 0.81 9.15 -31.36
CA LEU A 78 2.05 9.21 -32.15
C LEU A 78 1.83 8.59 -33.53
N GLN A 79 2.33 9.26 -34.57
CA GLN A 79 2.50 8.70 -35.90
C GLN A 79 3.78 7.83 -35.95
N PRO A 80 3.95 6.99 -37.00
CA PRO A 80 5.15 6.17 -37.14
C PRO A 80 6.42 7.03 -37.18
N GLY A 81 7.42 6.67 -36.37
CA GLY A 81 8.68 7.40 -36.22
C GLY A 81 8.62 8.62 -35.28
N GLU A 82 7.44 9.01 -34.79
CA GLU A 82 7.32 10.08 -33.83
C GLU A 82 7.73 9.65 -32.42
N LYS A 83 8.08 10.65 -31.61
CA LYS A 83 8.44 10.53 -30.20
C LYS A 83 7.68 11.61 -29.45
N ALA A 84 7.26 11.32 -28.23
CA ALA A 84 6.49 12.26 -27.43
C ALA A 84 6.84 12.15 -25.95
N ILE A 85 6.72 13.28 -25.27
CA ILE A 85 6.93 13.39 -23.83
C ILE A 85 5.62 13.89 -23.21
N GLY A 86 5.24 13.27 -22.11
CA GLY A 86 4.04 13.58 -21.34
C GLY A 86 4.40 13.96 -19.91
N LEU A 87 3.64 14.89 -19.35
CA LEU A 87 3.68 15.25 -17.94
C LEU A 87 2.35 14.86 -17.31
N ALA A 88 2.39 14.32 -16.10
CA ALA A 88 1.18 14.04 -15.35
C ALA A 88 1.39 14.17 -13.85
N MET A 89 0.27 14.33 -13.14
CA MET A 89 0.21 14.40 -11.70
C MET A 89 -0.86 13.44 -11.20
N GLY A 90 -0.65 12.91 -10.00
CA GLY A 90 -1.56 12.00 -9.33
C GLY A 90 -1.61 12.31 -7.85
N SER A 91 -2.77 12.12 -7.23
CA SER A 91 -2.94 12.32 -5.80
C SER A 91 -3.69 11.15 -5.18
N TYR A 92 -3.23 10.67 -4.04
CA TYR A 92 -3.85 9.58 -3.30
C TYR A 92 -3.76 9.81 -1.79
N LYS A 93 -4.90 9.79 -1.08
CA LYS A 93 -4.98 9.92 0.39
C LYS A 93 -4.13 11.08 0.97
N GLY A 94 -4.09 12.22 0.27
CA GLY A 94 -3.32 13.41 0.69
C GLY A 94 -1.86 13.45 0.22
N TYR A 95 -1.36 12.39 -0.43
CA TYR A 95 -0.06 12.35 -1.07
C TYR A 95 -0.19 12.74 -2.54
N ALA A 96 0.68 13.61 -3.02
CA ALA A 96 0.74 14.02 -4.42
C ALA A 96 2.03 13.52 -5.05
N ALA A 97 1.95 13.20 -6.34
CA ALA A 97 3.06 12.74 -7.14
C ALA A 97 3.00 13.39 -8.53
N THR A 98 4.16 13.53 -9.14
CA THR A 98 4.29 14.01 -10.52
C THR A 98 5.09 13.00 -11.33
N SER A 99 4.88 12.98 -12.64
CA SER A 99 5.52 12.04 -13.53
C SER A 99 5.84 12.65 -14.89
N LEU A 100 6.91 12.14 -15.49
CA LEU A 100 7.44 12.46 -16.79
C LEU A 100 7.52 11.17 -17.60
N GLY A 101 6.75 11.09 -18.68
CA GLY A 101 6.67 9.95 -19.57
C GLY A 101 7.29 10.25 -20.92
N PHE A 102 8.00 9.29 -21.49
CA PHE A 102 8.45 9.28 -22.88
C PHE A 102 7.80 8.09 -23.59
N ARG A 103 7.27 8.30 -24.80
CA ARG A 103 6.83 7.22 -25.68
C ARG A 103 7.39 7.45 -27.08
N ALA A 104 7.65 6.35 -27.78
CA ALA A 104 8.09 6.37 -29.17
C ALA A 104 7.39 5.24 -29.95
N MET A 105 7.09 5.52 -31.21
CA MET A 105 6.56 4.54 -32.15
C MET A 105 7.61 4.25 -33.22
N SER A 106 7.79 2.96 -33.55
CA SER A 106 8.67 2.53 -34.64
C SER A 106 8.20 3.12 -35.97
N ASP A 107 9.12 3.29 -36.91
CA ASP A 107 8.85 3.86 -38.25
C ASP A 107 7.81 3.06 -39.03
N ASP A 108 7.69 1.76 -38.77
CA ASP A 108 6.67 0.89 -39.36
C ASP A 108 5.27 1.03 -38.72
N GLY A 109 5.14 1.78 -37.62
CA GLY A 109 3.88 1.98 -36.89
C GLY A 109 3.31 0.73 -36.21
N ARG A 110 4.06 -0.39 -36.26
CA ARG A 110 3.66 -1.69 -35.70
C ARG A 110 4.07 -1.87 -34.26
N MET A 111 5.12 -1.20 -33.81
CA MET A 111 5.69 -1.34 -32.47
C MET A 111 5.73 0.02 -31.79
N ALA A 112 5.29 0.06 -30.53
CA ALA A 112 5.38 1.24 -29.67
C ALA A 112 6.06 0.85 -28.37
N TRP A 113 6.87 1.74 -27.82
CA TRP A 113 7.46 1.57 -26.51
C TRP A 113 7.38 2.87 -25.73
N GLY A 114 7.46 2.77 -24.42
CA GLY A 114 7.43 3.93 -23.56
C GLY A 114 8.02 3.65 -22.21
N MET A 115 8.40 4.72 -21.54
CA MET A 115 8.86 4.71 -20.17
C MET A 115 8.34 5.94 -19.44
N THR A 116 8.13 5.83 -18.15
CA THR A 116 7.69 6.93 -17.31
C THR A 116 8.46 6.89 -16.00
N VAL A 117 8.91 8.05 -15.55
CA VAL A 117 9.49 8.26 -14.22
C VAL A 117 8.53 9.09 -13.41
N ALA A 118 8.33 8.76 -12.14
CA ALA A 118 7.57 9.58 -11.21
C ALA A 118 8.37 9.92 -9.96
N ASN A 119 8.00 11.04 -9.35
CA ASN A 119 8.54 11.51 -8.11
C ASN A 119 7.41 11.99 -7.19
N ALA A 120 7.48 11.58 -5.92
CA ALA A 120 6.57 11.97 -4.86
C ALA A 120 7.36 12.51 -3.65
N GLY A 121 8.17 13.54 -3.90
CA GLY A 121 8.99 14.20 -2.89
C GLY A 121 10.27 13.44 -2.60
N ARG A 122 10.23 12.48 -1.66
CA ARG A 122 11.40 11.68 -1.24
C ARG A 122 11.55 10.39 -2.05
N ASP A 123 10.45 9.87 -2.58
CA ASP A 123 10.40 8.59 -3.28
C ASP A 123 10.29 8.81 -4.80
N TRP A 124 10.83 7.87 -5.57
CA TRP A 124 10.77 7.87 -7.03
C TRP A 124 10.37 6.49 -7.56
N GLY A 125 9.78 6.46 -8.75
CA GLY A 125 9.35 5.24 -9.42
C GLY A 125 9.63 5.27 -10.91
N PHE A 126 9.73 4.09 -11.53
CA PHE A 126 9.97 3.93 -12.95
C PHE A 126 9.06 2.85 -13.53
N ASN A 127 8.54 3.08 -14.74
CA ASN A 127 7.74 2.14 -15.50
C ASN A 127 8.24 2.14 -16.95
N ALA A 128 8.25 0.98 -17.59
CA ALA A 128 8.48 0.86 -19.01
C ALA A 128 7.60 -0.24 -19.61
N GLY A 129 7.26 -0.10 -20.88
CA GLY A 129 6.43 -1.06 -21.59
C GLY A 129 6.65 -1.00 -23.09
N ILE A 130 6.30 -2.10 -23.74
CA ILE A 130 6.35 -2.26 -25.20
C ILE A 130 5.05 -2.91 -25.66
N GLY A 131 4.55 -2.49 -26.82
CA GLY A 131 3.33 -3.00 -27.43
C GLY A 131 3.51 -3.14 -28.93
N TRP A 132 2.83 -4.12 -29.52
CA TRP A 132 2.92 -4.44 -30.94
C TRP A 132 1.51 -4.69 -31.48
N LYS A 133 1.23 -4.16 -32.68
CA LYS A 133 -0.04 -4.39 -33.37
C LYS A 133 0.00 -5.75 -34.04
N LEU A 134 -0.93 -6.62 -33.67
CA LEU A 134 -1.16 -7.89 -34.37
C LEU A 134 -1.82 -7.61 -35.73
N PRO A 135 -1.46 -8.35 -36.78
CA PRO A 135 -2.20 -8.32 -38.04
C PRO A 135 -3.63 -8.78 -37.75
N ARG A 136 -4.64 -8.07 -38.28
CA ARG A 136 -5.99 -8.66 -38.31
C ARG A 136 -5.91 -9.86 -39.23
N SER A 137 -6.09 -11.05 -38.70
CA SER A 137 -6.43 -12.21 -39.51
C SER A 137 -7.76 -11.87 -40.20
N ALA A 138 -7.69 -11.51 -41.47
CA ALA A 138 -8.86 -11.49 -42.33
C ALA A 138 -9.34 -12.94 -42.40
N HIS A 139 -10.33 -13.30 -41.58
CA HIS A 139 -11.16 -14.44 -41.90
C HIS A 139 -12.03 -14.02 -43.07
N GLU A 140 -11.73 -14.65 -44.19
CA GLU A 140 -12.38 -14.48 -45.48
C GLU A 140 -13.81 -15.04 -45.45
N ARG A 141 -14.73 -14.24 -46.01
CA ARG A 141 -16.13 -14.50 -46.40
C ARG A 141 -17.23 -14.18 -45.40
#